data_AF-A0A8J2JVH0-F1
#
_entry.id   AF-A0A8J2JVH0-F1
#
_cell.length_a   1.000
_cell.length_b   1.000
_cell.length_c   1.000
_cell.angle_alpha   90.00
_cell.angle_beta   90.00
_cell.angle_gamma   90.00
#
_symmetry.space_group_name_H-M   'P 1'
#
loop_
_entity.id
_entity.type
_entity.pdbx_description
1 polymer ?
#
loop_
_entity_poly.entity_id
_entity_poly.type
_entity_poly.pdbx_seq_one_letter_code
_entity_poly.pdbx_strand_id
1 'polypeptide(L)'
;KTSLDMAETIRELIYPLALGLIKIWKAFTYFIIFVFEKPLKSLMKKELLEAGIEVNGKAPHDIQIHNEMFYRRFAQDEILGFAEAYMDGWIDIESIDEFFNRLILQGIYKKYFRYPWNKICHYLEFELFNNQTAKRSFEVGQKHYDL
;
A
#
# COMPACT_ATOMS: atom_id res chain seq x y z
N LYS A 1 9.79 -35.93 21.31
CA LYS A 1 10.39 -34.74 21.96
C LYS A 1 11.48 -34.12 21.08
N THR A 2 12.42 -34.91 20.58
CA THR A 2 13.57 -34.46 19.75
C THR A 2 13.20 -33.80 18.41
N SER A 3 12.12 -34.21 17.75
CA SER A 3 11.69 -33.62 16.47
C SER A 3 11.00 -32.25 16.60
N LEU A 4 10.29 -32.01 17.71
CA LEU A 4 9.65 -30.72 18.00
C LEU A 4 10.69 -29.66 18.36
N ASP A 5 11.67 -30.05 19.19
CA ASP A 5 12.77 -29.19 19.65
C ASP A 5 13.67 -28.72 18.50
N MET A 6 13.91 -29.60 17.52
CA MET A 6 14.67 -29.28 16.31
C MET A 6 13.92 -28.29 15.41
N ALA A 7 12.60 -28.43 15.25
CA ALA A 7 11.79 -27.49 14.47
C ALA A 7 11.71 -26.11 15.11
N GLU A 8 11.65 -26.05 16.44
CA GLU A 8 11.64 -24.80 17.22
C GLU A 8 12.99 -24.08 17.14
N THR A 9 14.10 -24.83 17.25
CA THR A 9 15.46 -24.30 17.05
C THR A 9 15.67 -23.77 15.63
N ILE A 10 15.16 -24.49 14.62
CA ILE A 10 15.20 -24.06 13.21
C ILE A 10 14.41 -22.76 13.04
N ARG A 11 13.24 -22.63 13.68
CA ARG A 11 12.44 -21.40 13.63
C ARG A 11 13.18 -20.22 14.28
N GLU A 12 13.72 -20.40 15.47
CA GLU A 12 14.47 -19.37 16.20
C GLU A 12 15.70 -18.86 15.43
N LEU A 13 16.31 -19.70 14.60
CA LEU A 13 17.45 -19.30 13.75
C LEU A 13 17.01 -18.70 12.41
N ILE A 14 16.10 -19.35 11.70
CA ILE A 14 15.70 -18.95 10.34
C ILE A 14 14.86 -17.68 10.36
N TYR A 15 13.99 -17.53 11.37
CA TYR A 15 13.09 -16.40 11.45
C TYR A 15 13.80 -15.04 11.51
N PRO A 16 14.72 -14.75 12.46
CA PRO A 16 15.41 -13.47 12.50
C PRO A 16 16.27 -13.20 11.26
N LEU A 17 16.82 -14.25 10.62
CA LEU A 17 17.56 -14.13 9.36
C LEU A 17 16.62 -13.72 8.21
N ALA A 18 15.47 -14.38 8.07
CA ALA A 18 14.46 -14.01 7.10
C ALA A 18 13.97 -12.57 7.32
N LEU A 19 13.75 -12.17 8.57
CA LEU A 19 13.39 -10.80 8.92
C LEU A 19 14.48 -9.79 8.57
N GLY A 20 15.75 -10.11 8.85
CA GLY A 20 16.88 -9.28 8.46
C GLY A 20 16.90 -9.06 6.95
N LEU A 21 16.70 -10.13 6.18
CA LEU A 21 16.65 -10.07 4.71
C LEU A 21 15.46 -9.24 4.21
N ILE A 22 14.27 -9.40 4.79
CA ILE A 22 13.08 -8.59 4.44
C ILE A 22 13.34 -7.11 4.74
N LYS A 23 13.92 -6.78 5.90
CA LYS A 23 14.26 -5.40 6.26
C LYS A 23 15.29 -4.79 5.33
N ILE A 24 16.32 -5.56 4.95
CA ILE A 24 17.35 -5.10 4.00
C ILE A 24 16.71 -4.87 2.62
N TRP A 25 15.89 -5.82 2.15
CA TRP A 25 15.15 -5.69 0.90
C TRP A 25 14.25 -4.44 0.92
N LYS A 26 13.54 -4.20 2.01
CA LYS A 26 12.73 -2.99 2.20
C LYS A 26 13.55 -1.72 2.23
N ALA A 27 14.66 -1.68 2.96
CA ALA A 27 15.54 -0.51 2.99
C ALA A 27 16.05 -0.18 1.57
N PHE A 28 16.35 -1.22 0.79
CA PHE A 28 16.71 -1.07 -0.61
C PHE A 28 15.54 -0.55 -1.46
N THR A 29 14.32 -1.10 -1.33
CA THR A 29 13.16 -0.58 -2.07
C THR A 29 12.84 0.87 -1.69
N TYR A 30 12.92 1.24 -0.41
CA TYR A 30 12.79 2.63 0.06
C TYR A 30 13.82 3.54 -0.60
N PHE A 31 15.07 3.10 -0.67
CA PHE A 31 16.14 3.85 -1.32
C PHE A 31 15.86 4.04 -2.82
N ILE A 32 15.45 2.99 -3.53
CA ILE A 32 15.09 3.07 -4.95
C ILE A 32 13.91 4.03 -5.15
N ILE A 33 12.83 3.92 -4.37
CA ILE A 33 11.67 4.81 -4.46
C ILE A 33 12.06 6.26 -4.19
N PHE A 34 12.95 6.50 -3.23
CA PHE A 34 13.48 7.82 -2.94
C PHE A 34 14.26 8.40 -4.12
N VAL A 35 15.13 7.60 -4.76
CA VAL A 35 15.92 8.02 -5.93
C VAL A 35 15.03 8.28 -7.15
N PHE A 36 14.00 7.46 -7.36
CA PHE A 36 13.14 7.50 -8.55
C PHE A 36 11.76 8.14 -8.30
N GLU A 37 11.65 9.03 -7.32
CA GLU A 37 10.37 9.65 -6.98
C GLU A 37 9.75 10.44 -8.15
N LYS A 38 10.54 11.28 -8.83
CA LYS A 38 10.03 12.09 -9.94
C LYS A 38 9.43 11.28 -11.09
N PRO A 39 10.12 10.26 -11.66
CA PRO A 39 9.55 9.44 -12.70
C PRO A 39 8.35 8.62 -12.22
N LEU A 40 8.35 8.17 -10.96
CA LEU A 40 7.22 7.49 -10.35
C LEU A 40 5.96 8.37 -10.34
N LYS A 41 6.08 9.64 -9.92
CA LYS A 41 4.97 10.61 -9.96
C LYS A 41 4.43 10.78 -11.37
N SER A 42 5.33 10.96 -12.34
CA SER A 42 4.95 11.12 -13.74
C SER A 42 4.23 9.90 -14.29
N LEU A 43 4.69 8.69 -13.94
CA LEU A 43 4.08 7.45 -14.36
C LEU A 43 2.69 7.32 -13.74
N MET A 44 2.55 7.52 -12.44
CA MET A 44 1.25 7.42 -11.76
C MET A 44 0.22 8.41 -12.32
N LYS A 45 0.62 9.67 -12.57
CA LYS A 45 -0.24 10.67 -13.23
C LYS A 45 -0.69 10.20 -14.62
N LYS A 46 0.22 9.59 -15.39
CA LYS A 46 -0.10 9.07 -16.72
C LYS A 46 -1.09 7.91 -16.65
N GLU A 47 -0.89 6.95 -15.75
CA GLU A 47 -1.82 5.83 -15.59
C GLU A 47 -3.21 6.29 -15.14
N LEU A 48 -3.28 7.23 -14.18
CA LEU A 48 -4.57 7.81 -13.76
C LEU A 48 -5.26 8.52 -14.93
N LEU A 49 -4.51 9.28 -15.72
CA LEU A 49 -5.04 9.96 -16.89
C LEU A 49 -5.54 8.96 -17.96
N GLU A 50 -4.84 7.85 -18.17
CA GLU A 50 -5.30 6.75 -19.03
C GLU A 50 -6.61 6.13 -18.51
N ALA A 51 -6.84 6.14 -17.19
CA ALA A 51 -8.12 5.79 -16.59
C ALA A 51 -9.21 6.88 -16.67
N GLY A 52 -8.90 8.04 -17.25
CA GLY A 52 -9.82 9.17 -17.27
C GLY A 52 -10.02 9.77 -15.88
N ILE A 53 -8.96 9.75 -15.05
CA ILE A 53 -8.88 10.39 -13.74
C ILE A 53 -7.78 11.43 -13.80
N GLU A 54 -8.12 12.70 -13.58
CA GLU A 54 -7.15 13.78 -13.50
C GLU A 54 -6.67 13.98 -12.06
N VAL A 55 -5.38 14.27 -11.88
CA VAL A 55 -4.83 14.61 -10.57
C VAL A 55 -5.07 16.09 -10.29
N ASN A 56 -5.72 16.40 -9.18
CA ASN A 56 -6.25 17.71 -8.83
C ASN A 56 -7.23 18.26 -9.88
N GLY A 57 -8.00 17.36 -10.50
CA GLY A 57 -9.04 17.71 -11.45
C GLY A 57 -10.29 18.24 -10.77
N LYS A 58 -11.34 18.50 -11.55
CA LYS A 58 -12.61 19.08 -11.07
C LYS A 58 -13.76 18.08 -11.09
N ALA A 59 -13.58 16.92 -11.72
CA ALA A 59 -14.60 15.90 -11.73
C ALA A 59 -14.67 15.24 -10.34
N PRO A 60 -15.85 14.75 -9.93
CA PRO A 60 -16.01 14.15 -8.60
C PRO A 60 -15.19 12.86 -8.43
N HIS A 61 -14.79 12.21 -9.53
CA HIS A 61 -13.90 11.04 -9.53
C HIS A 61 -12.41 11.40 -9.64
N ASP A 62 -12.06 12.69 -9.72
CA ASP A 62 -10.67 13.13 -9.78
C ASP A 62 -10.05 13.14 -8.38
N ILE A 63 -8.82 12.64 -8.28
CA ILE A 63 -8.11 12.57 -7.01
C ILE A 63 -7.51 13.93 -6.67
N GLN A 64 -7.83 14.46 -5.49
CA GLN A 64 -7.17 15.61 -4.91
C GLN A 64 -6.00 15.13 -4.07
N ILE A 65 -4.81 15.69 -4.30
CA ILE A 65 -3.59 15.37 -3.55
C ILE A 65 -3.19 16.59 -2.75
N HIS A 66 -3.40 16.50 -1.43
CA HIS A 66 -3.01 17.53 -0.48
C HIS A 66 -1.58 17.35 0.04
N ASN A 67 -1.06 16.12 -0.02
CA ASN A 67 0.30 15.80 0.42
C ASN A 67 1.06 14.96 -0.61
N GLU A 68 2.13 15.52 -1.16
CA GLU A 68 3.03 14.90 -2.13
C GLU A 68 3.75 13.64 -1.61
N MET A 69 3.80 13.43 -0.29
CA MET A 69 4.32 12.18 0.30
C MET A 69 3.44 10.97 -0.04
N PHE A 70 2.19 11.20 -0.47
CA PHE A 70 1.29 10.16 -0.98
C PHE A 70 1.94 9.29 -2.05
N TYR A 71 2.64 9.88 -3.03
CA TYR A 71 3.25 9.11 -4.12
C TYR A 71 4.28 8.10 -3.63
N ARG A 72 5.08 8.47 -2.63
CA ARG A 72 6.07 7.56 -2.02
C ARG A 72 5.36 6.45 -1.25
N ARG A 73 4.37 6.80 -0.44
CA ARG A 73 3.58 5.83 0.34
C ARG A 73 2.82 4.84 -0.56
N PHE A 74 2.21 5.34 -1.63
CA PHE A 74 1.53 4.51 -2.62
C PHE A 74 2.51 3.55 -3.33
N ALA A 75 3.71 3.99 -3.68
CA ALA A 75 4.70 3.10 -4.28
C ALA A 75 5.30 2.07 -3.30
N GLN A 76 5.22 2.35 -1.99
CA GLN A 76 5.72 1.45 -0.94
C GLN A 76 4.70 0.37 -0.59
N ASP A 77 3.46 0.78 -0.38
CA ASP A 77 2.41 -0.06 0.22
C ASP A 77 1.19 -0.26 -0.70
N GLU A 78 1.27 0.22 -1.94
CA GLU A 78 0.24 0.10 -2.98
C GLU A 78 -1.14 0.53 -2.45
N ILE A 79 -2.07 -0.43 -2.35
CA ILE A 79 -3.45 -0.20 -1.90
C ILE A 79 -3.52 0.18 -0.43
N LEU A 80 -2.64 -0.39 0.42
CA LEU A 80 -2.62 -0.01 1.83
C LEU A 80 -2.14 1.43 1.97
N GLY A 81 -1.08 1.79 1.26
CA GLY A 81 -0.58 3.17 1.22
C GLY A 81 -1.61 4.16 0.70
N PHE A 82 -2.43 3.75 -0.28
CA PHE A 82 -3.57 4.53 -0.74
C PHE A 82 -4.63 4.71 0.35
N ALA A 83 -5.10 3.61 0.95
CA ALA A 83 -6.15 3.64 1.95
C ALA A 83 -5.74 4.46 3.18
N GLU A 84 -4.50 4.30 3.64
CA GLU A 84 -4.01 5.08 4.75
C GLU A 84 -3.79 6.56 4.41
N ALA A 85 -3.33 6.88 3.20
CA ALA A 85 -3.26 8.27 2.75
C ALA A 85 -4.65 8.92 2.68
N TYR A 86 -5.68 8.17 2.29
CA TYR A 86 -7.06 8.63 2.31
C TYR A 86 -7.53 8.89 3.75
N MET A 87 -7.29 7.95 4.67
CA MET A 87 -7.64 8.11 6.09
C MET A 87 -6.90 9.27 6.76
N ASP A 88 -5.63 9.50 6.38
CA ASP A 88 -4.80 10.59 6.90
C ASP A 88 -5.11 11.95 6.23
N GLY A 89 -6.07 12.01 5.29
CA GLY A 89 -6.46 13.23 4.57
C GLY A 89 -5.38 13.77 3.63
N TRP A 90 -4.43 12.92 3.23
CA TRP A 90 -3.39 13.28 2.25
C TRP A 90 -3.95 13.32 0.83
N ILE A 91 -5.01 12.55 0.59
CA ILE A 91 -5.77 12.53 -0.64
C ILE A 91 -7.26 12.62 -0.33
N ASP A 92 -8.03 13.16 -1.27
CA ASP A 92 -9.48 13.23 -1.18
C ASP A 92 -10.11 12.93 -2.55
N ILE A 93 -11.28 12.28 -2.54
CA ILE A 93 -12.03 11.86 -3.73
C ILE A 93 -13.52 11.94 -3.39
N GLU A 94 -14.28 12.77 -4.10
CA GLU A 94 -15.70 12.99 -3.83
C GLU A 94 -16.55 11.75 -4.16
N SER A 95 -16.29 11.10 -5.30
CA SER A 95 -16.95 9.85 -5.73
C SER A 95 -15.93 8.72 -5.84
N ILE A 96 -15.60 8.13 -4.69
CA ILE A 96 -14.62 7.04 -4.57
C ILE A 96 -15.04 5.77 -5.32
N ASP A 97 -16.33 5.50 -5.40
CA ASP A 97 -16.92 4.39 -6.14
C ASP A 97 -16.65 4.51 -7.65
N GLU A 98 -16.87 5.69 -8.22
CA GLU A 98 -16.62 5.96 -9.63
C GLU A 98 -15.12 5.98 -9.96
N PHE A 99 -14.29 6.47 -9.03
CA PHE A 99 -12.83 6.38 -9.13
C PHE A 99 -12.36 4.93 -9.28
N PHE A 100 -12.80 4.02 -8.39
CA PHE A 100 -12.43 2.61 -8.48
C PHE A 100 -13.04 1.91 -9.69
N ASN A 101 -14.28 2.24 -10.06
CA ASN A 101 -14.91 1.72 -11.27
C ASN A 101 -14.04 1.99 -12.51
N ARG A 102 -13.55 3.21 -12.68
CA ARG A 102 -12.65 3.61 -13.77
C ARG A 102 -11.32 2.84 -13.74
N LEU A 103 -10.69 2.74 -12.57
CA LEU A 103 -9.44 1.99 -12.40
C LEU A 103 -9.58 0.52 -12.77
N ILE A 104 -10.70 -0.10 -12.39
CA ILE A 104 -10.99 -1.52 -12.65
C ILE A 104 -11.26 -1.74 -14.14
N LEU A 105 -12.11 -0.90 -14.76
CA LEU A 105 -12.44 -0.99 -16.18
C LEU A 105 -11.20 -0.84 -17.07
N GLN A 106 -10.26 0.00 -16.66
CA GLN A 106 -9.03 0.26 -17.40
C GLN A 106 -7.93 -0.76 -17.13
N GLY A 107 -8.21 -1.76 -16.27
CA GLY A 107 -7.28 -2.85 -16.01
C GLY A 107 -6.00 -2.43 -15.31
N ILE A 108 -5.95 -1.20 -14.75
CA ILE A 108 -4.76 -0.66 -14.07
C ILE A 108 -4.37 -1.56 -12.91
N TYR A 109 -5.36 -2.15 -12.22
CA TYR A 109 -5.13 -3.15 -11.18
C TYR A 109 -4.21 -4.30 -11.64
N LYS A 110 -4.34 -4.77 -12.89
CA LYS A 110 -3.52 -5.88 -13.42
C LYS A 110 -2.04 -5.53 -13.57
N LYS A 111 -1.72 -4.23 -13.67
CA LYS A 111 -0.35 -3.73 -13.88
C LYS A 111 0.41 -3.62 -12.56
N TYR A 112 -0.26 -3.14 -11.50
CA TYR A 112 0.34 -2.98 -10.17
C TYR A 112 0.40 -4.31 -9.40
N PHE A 113 -0.61 -5.17 -9.52
CA PHE A 113 -0.63 -6.47 -8.83
C PHE A 113 0.26 -7.57 -9.43
N ARG A 114 1.16 -7.23 -10.35
CA ARG A 114 1.94 -8.20 -11.14
C ARG A 114 3.07 -8.86 -10.35
N TYR A 115 3.49 -8.29 -9.22
CA TYR A 115 4.63 -8.79 -8.43
C TYR A 115 4.17 -9.37 -7.08
N PRO A 116 4.12 -10.71 -6.91
CA PRO A 116 3.63 -11.34 -5.68
C PRO A 116 4.54 -11.10 -4.45
N TRP A 117 5.78 -10.66 -4.66
CA TRP A 117 6.77 -10.47 -3.60
C TRP A 117 6.45 -9.30 -2.67
N ASN A 118 5.85 -8.23 -3.19
CA ASN A 118 5.37 -7.13 -2.35
C ASN A 118 4.29 -7.63 -1.39
N LYS A 119 3.32 -8.42 -1.89
CA LYS A 119 2.25 -9.03 -1.09
C LYS A 119 2.78 -9.95 0.00
N ILE A 120 3.78 -10.79 -0.32
CA ILE A 120 4.39 -11.69 0.66
C ILE A 120 5.16 -10.89 1.73
N CYS A 121 5.91 -9.85 1.34
CA CYS A 121 6.59 -8.98 2.30
C CYS A 121 5.59 -8.26 3.21
N HIS A 122 4.49 -7.72 2.66
CA HIS A 122 3.43 -7.10 3.45
C HIS A 122 2.75 -8.11 4.38
N TYR A 123 2.45 -9.32 3.92
CA TYR A 123 1.85 -10.36 4.76
C TYR A 123 2.75 -10.71 5.97
N LEU A 124 4.04 -10.91 5.72
CA LEU A 124 5.02 -11.18 6.77
C LEU A 124 5.14 -10.02 7.75
N GLU A 125 4.98 -8.78 7.29
CA GLU A 125 4.91 -7.61 8.15
C GLU A 125 3.59 -7.48 8.90
N PHE A 126 2.45 -7.78 8.28
CA PHE A 126 1.15 -7.75 8.95
C PHE A 126 1.06 -8.76 10.09
N GLU A 127 1.67 -9.93 9.90
CA GLU A 127 1.78 -10.96 10.94
C GLU A 127 2.64 -10.48 12.13
N LEU A 128 3.58 -9.55 11.89
CA LEU A 128 4.51 -8.99 12.88
C LEU A 128 4.09 -7.66 13.50
N PHE A 129 3.42 -6.84 12.70
CA PHE A 129 2.93 -5.51 12.99
C PHE A 129 1.42 -5.51 12.76
N ASN A 130 0.70 -6.32 13.54
CA ASN A 130 -0.73 -6.12 13.79
C ASN A 130 -0.93 -4.83 14.62
N ASN A 131 -0.46 -3.72 14.04
CA ASN A 131 -0.49 -2.34 14.50
C ASN A 131 -1.45 -1.53 13.62
N GLN A 132 -2.38 -2.18 12.91
CA GLN A 132 -3.72 -1.60 12.86
C GLN A 132 -4.16 -1.53 14.32
N THR A 133 -3.81 -0.43 14.98
CA THR A 133 -4.16 -0.21 16.38
C THR A 133 -5.64 -0.51 16.43
N ALA A 134 -6.08 -1.53 17.18
CA ALA A 134 -7.48 -1.94 17.18
C ALA A 134 -8.43 -0.75 17.42
N LYS A 135 -7.92 0.33 18.05
CA LYS A 135 -8.50 1.67 18.12
C LYS A 135 -8.84 2.33 16.77
N ARG A 136 -7.93 2.36 15.79
CA ARG A 136 -8.09 3.02 14.49
C ARG A 136 -9.00 2.22 13.54
N SER A 137 -8.95 0.89 13.59
CA SER A 137 -9.93 0.03 12.90
C SER A 137 -11.33 0.15 13.50
N PHE A 138 -11.45 0.42 14.82
CA PHE A 138 -12.73 0.67 15.49
C PHE A 138 -13.33 2.05 15.16
N GLU A 139 -12.50 3.11 15.12
CA GLU A 139 -12.91 4.45 14.65
C GLU A 139 -13.34 4.46 13.17
N VAL A 140 -12.65 3.70 12.32
CA VAL A 140 -12.96 3.57 10.88
C VAL A 140 -14.20 2.70 10.65
N GLY A 141 -14.42 1.68 11.49
CA GLY A 141 -15.63 0.85 11.48
C GLY A 141 -16.90 1.63 11.87
N GLN A 142 -16.83 2.51 12.88
CA GLN A 142 -17.97 3.35 13.28
C GLN A 142 -18.36 4.38 12.21
N LYS A 143 -17.42 4.88 11.42
CA LYS A 143 -17.70 5.91 10.40
C LYS A 143 -18.32 5.36 9.09
N HIS A 144 -18.27 4.04 8.87
CA HIS A 144 -18.76 3.40 7.63
C HIS A 144 -19.75 2.25 7.85
N TYR A 145 -20.01 1.82 9.08
CA TYR A 145 -20.96 0.74 9.39
C TYR A 145 -21.89 1.04 10.56
N ASP A 146 -22.18 2.32 10.82
CA ASP A 146 -23.45 2.65 11.49
C ASP A 146 -24.56 2.50 10.43
N LEU A 147 -25.08 1.28 10.30
CA LEU A 147 -26.41 1.00 9.73
C LEU A 147 -27.48 1.24 10.79
#